data_AF-A0A4P6FDS2-F1
#
_entry.id   AF-A0A4P6FDS2-F1
#
_cell.length_a   1.000
_cell.length_b   1.000
_cell.length_c   1.000
_cell.angle_alpha   90.00
_cell.angle_beta   90.00
_cell.angle_gamma   90.00
#
_symmetry.space_group_name_H-M   'P 1'
#
loop_
_entity.id
_entity.type
_entity.pdbx_description
1 polymer ?
#
loop_
_entity_poly.entity_id
_entity_poly.type
_entity_poly.pdbx_seq_one_letter_code
_entity_poly.pdbx_strand_id
1 'polypeptide(L)'
;MPTDVGYVDASAPQRIQLRRTRGWRKPEGAIKVDRTTVWGNPFKVGAVAPAANWPESDPRFSRDGNHTVADAEEAVDLFREMVRRGGWYLCRSYGKPDGQILTVGPMWQPWEPAARLAGHDLACWCPLPEPGEPDHCHAAVLLAIANGGAS
;
A
#
# COMPACT_ATOMS: atom_id res chain seq x y z
N MET A 1 23.83 -9.62 33.32
CA MET A 1 23.12 -10.58 32.45
C MET A 1 22.84 -9.86 31.14
N PRO A 2 23.23 -10.37 29.95
CA PRO A 2 23.17 -9.60 28.72
C PRO A 2 21.72 -9.31 28.32
N THR A 3 21.50 -8.10 27.83
CA THR A 3 20.23 -7.56 27.33
C THR A 3 19.79 -8.30 26.06
N ASP A 4 18.50 -8.66 26.01
CA ASP A 4 17.75 -9.07 24.83
C ASP A 4 18.01 -8.14 23.64
N VAL A 5 18.98 -8.51 22.80
CA VAL A 5 19.02 -8.05 21.41
C VAL A 5 18.03 -8.94 20.67
N GLY A 6 16.81 -8.44 20.52
CA GLY A 6 15.72 -9.11 19.83
C GLY A 6 16.20 -9.65 18.48
N TYR A 7 16.22 -10.98 18.39
CA TYR A 7 16.46 -11.68 17.14
C TYR A 7 15.26 -11.40 16.23
N VAL A 8 15.44 -10.57 15.21
CA VAL A 8 14.47 -10.48 14.12
C VAL A 8 14.42 -11.85 13.46
N ASP A 9 13.28 -12.51 13.56
CA ASP A 9 13.08 -13.80 12.91
C ASP A 9 13.30 -13.63 11.40
N ALA A 10 14.42 -14.16 10.91
CA ALA A 10 14.82 -14.06 9.51
C ALA A 10 13.84 -14.77 8.55
N SER A 11 12.80 -15.42 9.08
CA SER A 11 11.73 -16.05 8.31
C SER A 11 10.51 -15.16 8.04
N ALA A 12 10.42 -13.98 8.66
CA ALA A 12 9.29 -13.08 8.45
C ALA A 12 9.37 -12.39 7.07
N PRO A 13 8.26 -12.28 6.31
CA PRO A 13 8.24 -11.59 5.03
C PRO A 13 8.74 -10.15 5.11
N GLN A 14 9.58 -9.76 4.15
CA GLN A 14 10.28 -8.49 4.14
C GLN A 14 9.88 -7.59 2.97
N ARG A 15 10.15 -6.29 3.11
CA ARG A 15 10.05 -5.35 1.99
C ARG A 15 11.34 -5.40 1.17
N ILE A 16 11.19 -5.51 -0.14
CA ILE A 16 12.30 -5.49 -1.08
C ILE A 16 12.21 -4.24 -1.94
N GLN A 17 13.32 -3.51 -2.04
CA GLN A 17 13.46 -2.45 -3.03
C GLN A 17 13.79 -3.05 -4.40
N LEU A 18 12.93 -2.80 -5.40
CA LEU A 18 13.21 -3.09 -6.80
C LEU A 18 14.34 -2.20 -7.32
N ARG A 19 15.27 -2.77 -8.11
CA ARG A 19 16.41 -2.02 -8.68
C ARG A 19 16.57 -2.32 -10.17
N ARG A 20 17.08 -1.34 -10.93
CA ARG A 20 17.44 -1.49 -12.36
C ARG A 20 18.96 -1.64 -12.57
N THR A 21 19.71 -1.89 -11.50
CA THR A 21 21.15 -2.07 -11.56
C THR A 21 21.50 -3.35 -12.32
N ARG A 22 22.60 -3.31 -13.11
CA ARG A 22 23.05 -4.47 -13.89
C ARG A 22 23.26 -5.67 -12.96
N GLY A 23 22.75 -6.84 -13.37
CA GLY A 23 22.86 -8.09 -12.61
C GLY A 23 21.81 -8.27 -11.51
N TRP A 24 21.09 -7.22 -11.11
CA TRP A 24 20.03 -7.36 -10.11
C TRP A 24 18.83 -8.13 -10.66
N ARG A 25 18.26 -9.01 -9.85
CA ARG A 25 17.03 -9.75 -10.13
C ARG A 25 16.16 -9.71 -8.89
N LYS A 26 14.85 -9.54 -9.09
CA LYS A 26 13.88 -9.69 -8.01
C LYS A 26 13.97 -11.12 -7.47
N PRO A 27 14.09 -11.32 -6.15
CA PRO A 27 14.07 -12.65 -5.56
C PRO A 27 12.85 -13.47 -6.01
N GLU A 28 13.06 -14.79 -6.09
CA GLU A 28 11.98 -15.75 -6.31
C GLU A 28 10.99 -15.69 -5.16
N GLY A 29 9.70 -15.94 -5.42
CA GLY A 29 8.65 -15.85 -4.41
C GLY A 29 8.22 -14.43 -4.01
N ALA A 30 9.05 -13.40 -4.21
CA ALA A 30 8.68 -12.02 -3.89
C ALA A 30 7.59 -11.47 -4.83
N ILE A 31 6.52 -10.90 -4.27
CA ILE A 31 5.40 -10.34 -5.03
C ILE A 31 5.71 -8.87 -5.37
N LYS A 32 5.63 -8.54 -6.65
CA LYS A 32 5.73 -7.16 -7.11
C LYS A 32 4.44 -6.42 -6.75
N VAL A 33 4.55 -5.30 -6.03
CA VAL A 33 3.40 -4.51 -5.57
C VAL A 33 3.42 -3.06 -6.04
N ASP A 34 4.24 -2.69 -7.03
CA ASP A 34 4.29 -1.31 -7.51
C ASP A 34 2.96 -0.80 -8.12
N ARG A 35 2.91 0.50 -8.43
CA ARG A 35 1.75 1.18 -9.04
C ARG A 35 1.23 0.60 -10.36
N THR A 36 1.95 -0.32 -11.00
CA THR A 36 1.49 -0.99 -12.24
C THR A 36 0.69 -2.26 -11.94
N THR A 37 0.61 -2.65 -10.67
CA THR A 37 -0.07 -3.85 -10.21
C THR A 37 -1.39 -3.48 -9.53
N VAL A 38 -2.23 -4.49 -9.30
CA VAL A 38 -3.43 -4.33 -8.48
C VAL A 38 -3.11 -3.90 -7.04
N TRP A 39 -1.85 -4.05 -6.59
CA TRP A 39 -1.36 -3.74 -5.25
C TRP A 39 -0.79 -2.34 -5.08
N GLY A 40 -0.83 -1.54 -6.13
CA GLY A 40 -0.26 -0.20 -6.15
C GLY A 40 -1.01 0.80 -5.28
N ASN A 41 -0.27 1.75 -4.70
CA ASN A 41 -0.86 2.95 -4.11
C ASN A 41 -1.47 3.84 -5.22
N PRO A 42 -2.79 4.17 -5.18
CA PRO A 42 -3.42 5.08 -6.13
C PRO A 42 -3.08 6.56 -5.85
N PHE A 43 -2.72 6.90 -4.61
CA PHE A 43 -2.42 8.27 -4.18
C PHE A 43 -1.03 8.67 -4.67
N LYS A 44 -0.96 9.78 -5.41
CA LYS A 44 0.29 10.31 -5.98
C LYS A 44 0.52 11.70 -5.43
N VAL A 45 1.74 11.94 -4.96
CA VAL A 45 2.21 13.29 -4.58
C VAL A 45 1.94 14.28 -5.71
N GLY A 46 1.34 15.41 -5.38
CA GLY A 46 0.94 16.47 -6.31
C GLY A 46 -0.32 16.18 -7.13
N ALA A 47 -0.98 15.03 -6.93
CA ALA A 47 -2.28 14.75 -7.55
C ALA A 47 -3.41 14.92 -6.53
N VAL A 48 -4.60 15.25 -7.03
CA VAL A 48 -5.82 15.24 -6.23
C VAL A 48 -6.14 13.81 -5.82
N ALA A 49 -6.27 13.59 -4.52
CA ALA A 49 -6.72 12.33 -3.96
C ALA A 49 -8.17 12.05 -4.39
N PRO A 50 -8.45 10.89 -5.00
CA PRO A 50 -9.80 10.57 -5.44
C PRO A 50 -10.77 10.49 -4.24
N ALA A 51 -11.80 11.34 -4.26
CA ALA A 51 -12.72 11.57 -3.14
C ALA A 51 -13.75 10.44 -2.90
N ALA A 52 -13.90 9.45 -3.80
CA ALA A 52 -15.12 8.63 -3.87
C ALA A 52 -15.39 7.68 -2.68
N ASN A 53 -14.49 7.58 -1.69
CA ASN A 53 -14.62 6.65 -0.56
C ASN A 53 -14.46 7.30 0.81
N TRP A 54 -14.36 8.63 0.85
CA TRP A 54 -14.05 9.37 2.06
C TRP A 54 -15.34 9.97 2.63
N PRO A 55 -15.59 9.87 3.94
CA PRO A 55 -16.76 10.49 4.51
C PRO A 55 -16.61 12.01 4.41
N GLU A 56 -17.69 12.71 4.07
CA GLU A 56 -17.71 14.18 3.97
C GLU A 56 -17.25 14.87 5.28
N SER A 57 -17.32 14.14 6.40
CA SER A 57 -16.87 14.57 7.72
C SER A 57 -15.36 14.40 7.97
N ASP A 58 -14.60 13.78 7.06
CA ASP A 58 -13.13 13.72 7.19
C ASP A 58 -12.54 15.09 6.83
N PRO A 59 -11.86 15.79 7.77
CA PRO A 59 -11.37 17.13 7.56
C PRO A 59 -10.36 17.22 6.40
N ARG A 60 -9.67 16.11 6.04
CA ARG A 60 -8.77 16.03 4.89
C ARG A 60 -9.48 16.20 3.56
N PHE A 61 -10.79 15.92 3.50
CA PHE A 61 -11.61 15.92 2.28
C PHE A 61 -12.77 16.92 2.35
N SER A 62 -12.72 17.85 3.31
CA SER A 62 -13.83 18.77 3.60
C SER A 62 -14.14 19.71 2.43
N ARG A 63 -15.38 19.58 1.93
CA ARG A 63 -16.23 20.51 1.16
C ARG A 63 -15.76 21.14 -0.16
N ASP A 64 -14.46 21.22 -0.45
CA ASP A 64 -13.94 21.81 -1.70
C ASP A 64 -13.40 20.75 -2.68
N GLY A 65 -13.47 19.46 -2.30
CA GLY A 65 -13.36 18.32 -3.21
C GLY A 65 -11.98 18.00 -3.78
N ASN A 66 -10.97 18.84 -3.58
CA ASN A 66 -9.63 18.66 -4.16
C ASN A 66 -8.52 18.66 -3.10
N HIS A 67 -8.42 17.58 -2.32
CA HIS A 67 -7.25 17.36 -1.48
C HIS A 67 -6.06 16.93 -2.34
N THR A 68 -5.05 17.78 -2.48
CA THR A 68 -3.82 17.44 -3.21
C THR A 68 -2.85 16.78 -2.24
N VAL A 69 -2.39 15.58 -2.58
CA VAL A 69 -1.45 14.82 -1.75
C VAL A 69 -0.11 15.56 -1.67
N ALA A 70 0.27 16.01 -0.49
CA ALA A 70 1.42 16.86 -0.24
C ALA A 70 2.75 16.10 -0.37
N ASP A 71 2.82 14.88 0.18
CA ASP A 71 4.05 14.10 0.24
C ASP A 71 3.80 12.57 0.28
N ALA A 72 4.89 11.81 0.39
CA ALA A 72 4.86 10.35 0.39
C ALA A 72 4.24 9.77 1.66
N GLU A 73 4.38 10.44 2.80
CA GLU A 73 3.78 10.02 4.07
C GLU A 73 2.26 10.11 3.97
N GLU A 74 1.74 11.25 3.54
CA GLU A 74 0.31 11.44 3.32
C GLU A 74 -0.24 10.46 2.28
N ALA A 75 0.49 10.22 1.19
CA ALA A 75 0.09 9.23 0.19
C ALA A 75 -0.08 7.82 0.80
N VAL A 76 0.81 7.44 1.71
CA VAL A 76 0.77 6.12 2.39
C VAL A 76 -0.29 6.08 3.47
N ASP A 77 -0.54 7.16 4.19
CA ASP A 77 -1.62 7.25 5.17
C ASP A 77 -2.99 7.18 4.51
N LEU A 78 -3.16 7.87 3.39
CA LEU A 78 -4.37 7.77 2.59
C LEU A 78 -4.59 6.34 2.09
N PHE A 79 -3.52 5.68 1.67
CA PHE A 79 -3.55 4.27 1.28
C PHE A 79 -3.92 3.34 2.43
N ARG A 80 -3.31 3.51 3.60
CA ARG A 80 -3.59 2.75 4.82
C ARG A 80 -5.06 2.87 5.20
N GLU A 81 -5.60 4.09 5.20
CA GLU A 81 -7.02 4.35 5.49
C GLU A 81 -7.94 3.67 4.48
N MET A 82 -7.64 3.82 3.19
CA MET A 82 -8.40 3.21 2.13
C MET A 82 -8.43 1.68 2.24
N VAL A 83 -7.28 1.04 2.48
CA VAL A 83 -7.23 -0.42 2.64
C VAL A 83 -8.02 -0.86 3.87
N ARG A 84 -7.87 -0.17 5.00
CA ARG A 84 -8.60 -0.48 6.24
C ARG A 84 -10.13 -0.37 6.08
N ARG A 85 -10.61 0.56 5.25
CA ARG A 85 -12.04 0.73 4.91
C ARG A 85 -12.55 -0.25 3.86
N GLY A 86 -11.70 -1.13 3.32
CA GLY A 86 -12.08 -2.02 2.21
C GLY A 86 -12.18 -1.32 0.85
N GLY A 87 -11.59 -0.13 0.71
CA GLY A 87 -11.61 0.69 -0.52
C GLY A 87 -10.82 0.12 -1.70
N TRP A 88 -10.28 -1.09 -1.60
CA TRP A 88 -9.48 -1.75 -2.64
C TRP A 88 -10.23 -1.91 -3.98
N TYR A 89 -11.54 -2.15 -3.92
CA TYR A 89 -12.38 -2.26 -5.12
C TYR A 89 -12.39 -0.97 -5.93
N LEU A 90 -12.25 0.17 -5.27
CA LEU A 90 -12.30 1.47 -5.92
C LEU A 90 -10.98 1.77 -6.64
N CYS A 91 -9.83 1.34 -6.12
CA CYS A 91 -8.55 1.35 -6.85
C CYS A 91 -8.60 0.64 -8.19
N ARG A 92 -9.27 -0.51 -8.27
CA ARG A 92 -9.39 -1.27 -9.53
C ARG A 92 -10.12 -0.46 -10.61
N SER A 93 -11.05 0.41 -10.21
CA SER A 93 -11.79 1.30 -11.12
C SER A 93 -10.99 2.55 -11.53
N TYR A 94 -10.04 3.02 -10.71
CA TYR A 94 -9.21 4.20 -11.01
C TYR A 94 -8.08 3.98 -12.05
N GLY A 95 -7.93 2.76 -12.58
CA GLY A 95 -6.83 2.36 -13.46
C GLY A 95 -7.12 2.29 -14.96
N LYS A 96 -8.31 2.69 -15.43
CA LYS A 96 -8.70 2.63 -16.85
C LYS A 96 -8.75 4.04 -17.49
N PRO A 97 -8.22 4.23 -18.71
CA PRO A 97 -8.09 5.54 -19.35
C PRO A 97 -9.41 6.22 -19.73
N ASP A 98 -10.53 5.52 -19.63
CA ASP A 98 -11.86 5.97 -20.05
C ASP A 98 -12.80 6.36 -18.90
N GLY A 99 -12.32 6.39 -17.65
CA GLY A 99 -13.12 6.90 -16.52
C GLY A 99 -14.38 6.09 -16.21
N GLN A 100 -14.53 4.89 -16.78
CA GLN A 100 -15.67 4.03 -16.51
C GLN A 100 -15.52 3.38 -15.12
N ILE A 101 -16.33 3.87 -14.17
CA ILE A 101 -16.65 3.14 -12.95
C ILE A 101 -17.43 1.90 -13.39
N LEU A 102 -16.75 0.76 -13.52
CA LEU A 102 -17.45 -0.52 -13.53
C LEU A 102 -17.98 -0.70 -12.11
N THR A 103 -19.28 -0.43 -11.98
CA THR A 103 -20.25 -0.91 -11.00
C THR A 103 -19.65 -1.47 -9.70
N VAL A 104 -20.09 -0.91 -8.57
CA VAL A 104 -20.01 -1.53 -7.24
C VAL A 104 -20.34 -3.04 -7.36
N GLY A 105 -19.29 -3.86 -7.36
CA GLY A 105 -19.43 -5.31 -7.45
C GLY A 105 -20.16 -5.83 -6.22
N PRO A 106 -20.97 -6.91 -6.33
CA PRO A 106 -21.97 -7.25 -5.34
C PRO A 106 -21.36 -7.65 -4.00
N MET A 107 -22.14 -7.40 -2.95
CA MET A 107 -22.13 -7.98 -1.60
C MET A 107 -20.99 -8.98 -1.30
N TRP A 108 -20.18 -8.62 -0.31
CA TRP A 108 -19.44 -9.55 0.56
C TRP A 108 -18.68 -10.68 -0.17
N GLN A 109 -17.48 -10.38 -0.65
CA GLN A 109 -16.38 -11.34 -0.55
C GLN A 109 -15.31 -10.73 0.36
N PRO A 110 -15.23 -11.15 1.63
CA PRO A 110 -14.20 -10.66 2.50
C PRO A 110 -12.86 -11.25 2.01
N TRP A 111 -11.84 -10.42 1.92
CA TRP A 111 -10.43 -10.76 2.17
C TRP A 111 -9.60 -11.67 1.22
N GLU A 112 -9.85 -11.83 -0.09
CA GLU A 112 -8.82 -12.46 -0.96
C GLU A 112 -7.47 -11.70 -1.11
N PRO A 113 -7.35 -10.37 -0.90
CA PRO A 113 -6.09 -9.70 -1.20
C PRO A 113 -4.96 -9.97 -0.18
N ALA A 114 -5.22 -9.82 1.13
CA ALA A 114 -4.21 -10.01 2.17
C ALA A 114 -3.74 -11.48 2.25
N ALA A 115 -4.67 -12.43 2.05
CA ALA A 115 -4.38 -13.86 1.98
C ALA A 115 -3.31 -14.20 0.94
N ARG A 116 -3.35 -13.50 -0.21
CA ARG A 116 -2.42 -13.72 -1.32
C ARG A 116 -1.04 -13.11 -1.10
N LEU A 117 -0.91 -12.21 -0.13
CA LEU A 117 0.36 -11.57 0.24
C LEU A 117 1.00 -12.22 1.48
N ALA A 118 0.21 -12.93 2.28
CA ALA A 118 0.69 -13.61 3.49
C ALA A 118 1.83 -14.59 3.14
N GLY A 119 2.92 -14.51 3.90
CA GLY A 119 4.10 -15.36 3.67
C GLY A 119 4.99 -14.96 2.50
N HIS A 120 4.73 -13.84 1.81
CA HIS A 120 5.53 -13.38 0.67
C HIS A 120 6.23 -12.05 0.92
N ASP A 121 7.50 -11.97 0.55
CA ASP A 121 8.20 -10.69 0.45
C ASP A 121 7.50 -9.76 -0.55
N LEU A 122 7.40 -8.48 -0.23
CA LEU A 122 6.74 -7.49 -1.10
C LEU A 122 7.76 -6.53 -1.71
N ALA A 123 7.75 -6.45 -3.05
CA ALA A 123 8.72 -5.68 -3.80
C ALA A 123 8.13 -4.40 -4.42
N CYS A 124 8.71 -3.25 -4.08
CA CYS A 124 8.33 -1.93 -4.58
C CYS A 124 9.56 -1.11 -4.97
N TRP A 125 9.41 -0.06 -5.79
CA TRP A 125 10.51 0.83 -6.18
C TRP A 125 10.93 1.84 -5.09
N CYS A 126 10.10 2.07 -4.06
CA CYS A 126 10.41 3.03 -3.00
C CYS A 126 11.72 2.67 -2.28
N PRO A 127 12.57 3.65 -1.95
CA PRO A 127 13.77 3.42 -1.15
C PRO A 127 13.41 2.78 0.19
N LEU A 128 14.30 1.93 0.72
CA LEU A 128 14.20 1.46 2.11
C LEU A 128 14.43 2.65 3.05
N PRO A 129 13.75 2.73 4.21
CA PRO A 129 14.08 3.73 5.22
C PRO A 129 15.50 3.49 5.75
N GLU A 130 16.14 4.54 6.24
CA GLU A 130 17.35 4.36 7.03
C GLU A 130 17.02 3.63 8.35
N PRO A 131 18.00 2.96 8.99
CA PRO A 131 17.77 2.30 10.26
C PRO A 131 17.20 3.26 11.32
N GLY A 132 16.00 2.95 11.82
CA GLY A 132 15.30 3.76 12.82
C GLY A 132 14.33 4.80 12.24
N GLU A 133 14.28 4.98 10.92
CA GLU A 133 13.29 5.84 10.27
C GLU A 133 11.98 5.08 9.98
N PRO A 134 10.84 5.79 9.99
CA PRO A 134 9.56 5.22 9.56
C PRO A 134 9.57 4.79 8.08
N ASP A 135 8.99 3.63 7.78
CA ASP A 135 8.84 3.13 6.41
C ASP A 135 7.59 3.70 5.74
N HIS A 136 7.72 4.86 5.10
CA HIS A 136 6.67 5.48 4.28
C HIS A 136 6.57 4.81 2.90
N CYS A 137 6.28 3.51 2.88
CA CYS A 137 6.00 2.74 1.68
C CYS A 137 4.67 2.00 1.78
N HIS A 138 3.89 2.00 0.71
CA HIS A 138 2.63 1.26 0.67
C HIS A 138 2.84 -0.26 0.78
N ALA A 139 4.01 -0.77 0.35
CA ALA A 139 4.36 -2.18 0.53
C ALA A 139 4.56 -2.53 2.02
N ALA A 140 5.00 -1.58 2.86
CA ALA A 140 5.07 -1.79 4.31
C ALA A 140 3.68 -1.91 4.92
N VAL A 141 2.72 -1.09 4.47
CA VAL A 141 1.30 -1.21 4.85
C VAL A 141 0.74 -2.58 4.47
N LEU A 142 1.00 -3.03 3.23
CA LEU A 142 0.54 -4.34 2.76
C LEU A 142 1.18 -5.51 3.54
N LEU A 143 2.47 -5.42 3.88
CA LEU A 143 3.16 -6.41 4.71
C LEU A 143 2.54 -6.50 6.11
N ALA A 144 2.29 -5.35 6.75
CA ALA A 144 1.66 -5.31 8.08
C ALA A 144 0.30 -6.02 8.06
N ILE A 145 -0.54 -5.69 7.06
CA ILE A 145 -1.87 -6.28 6.90
C ILE A 145 -1.80 -7.78 6.60
N ALA A 146 -0.88 -8.20 5.73
CA ALA A 146 -0.71 -9.61 5.34
C ALA A 146 -0.23 -10.48 6.51
N ASN A 147 0.56 -9.92 7.42
CA ASN A 147 1.13 -10.63 8.56
C ASN A 147 0.28 -10.49 9.84
N GLY A 148 -0.97 -10.03 9.74
CA GLY A 148 -1.87 -9.90 10.89
C GLY A 148 -1.51 -8.78 11.86
N GLY A 149 -0.55 -7.92 11.48
CA GLY A 149 -0.29 -6.65 12.15
C GLY A 149 -1.45 -5.70 11.86
N ALA A 150 -2.49 -5.74 12.69
CA ALA A 150 -3.61 -4.84 12.55
C ALA A 150 -3.23 -3.42 13.00
N SER A 151 -3.45 -2.49 12.06
CA SER A 151 -3.95 -1.11 12.20
C SER A 151 -3.12 -0.06 12.92
#